data_AF-A0A535PMZ2-F1
#
_entry.id   AF-A0A535PMZ2-F1
#
_cell.length_a   1.000
_cell.length_b   1.000
_cell.length_c   1.000
_cell.angle_alpha   90.00
_cell.angle_beta   90.00
_cell.angle_gamma   90.00
#
_symmetry.space_group_name_H-M   'P 1'
#
loop_
_entity.id
_entity.type
_entity.pdbx_description
1 polymer ?
#
loop_
_entity_poly.entity_id
_entity_poly.type
_entity_poly.pdbx_seq_one_letter_code
_entity_poly.pdbx_strand_id
1 'polypeptide(L)'
;MSSANLHALLPLHIFVGVFLAGPLVVKLGSTGYRFVRYYTKSPAYVRSGPPRLPLRVLAPLLLVTTLAVVGSGIGLVVAGPAQAGLLRPLHSVSVVLWLALIAVHVVAYLSRTLRWVADDWRKHAGKSLAPGRGFRLGVTLGALLAGAAAALLLYPGAAPWVVLNQAGQKIPGALIEGLALAIVVLLVARPLRWR
;
A
#
# COMPACT_ATOMS: atom_id res chain seq x y z
N MET A 1 19.96 -4.71 -25.87
CA MET A 1 18.66 -4.87 -25.17
C MET A 1 18.67 -3.92 -23.99
N SER A 2 17.64 -3.07 -23.90
CA SER A 2 17.57 -1.84 -23.11
C SER A 2 17.87 -2.07 -21.63
N SER A 3 18.99 -1.55 -21.12
CA SER A 3 19.17 -1.35 -19.68
C SER A 3 18.14 -0.32 -19.24
N ALA A 4 17.01 -0.79 -18.71
CA ALA A 4 16.00 0.09 -18.14
C ALA A 4 16.71 1.10 -17.22
N ASN A 5 16.60 2.40 -17.55
CA ASN A 5 17.17 3.48 -16.76
C ASN A 5 16.46 3.51 -15.39
N LEU A 6 16.90 2.67 -14.45
CA LEU A 6 16.37 2.61 -13.09
C LEU A 6 16.43 3.99 -12.40
N HIS A 7 17.35 4.84 -12.82
CA HIS A 7 17.47 6.25 -12.42
C HIS A 7 16.21 7.08 -12.73
N ALA A 8 15.53 6.81 -13.85
CA ALA A 8 14.31 7.50 -14.24
C ALA A 8 13.10 7.08 -13.39
N LEU A 9 13.17 5.92 -12.73
CA LEU A 9 12.08 5.40 -11.90
C LEU A 9 12.11 5.93 -10.47
N LEU A 10 13.24 6.48 -10.00
CA LEU A 10 13.35 7.00 -8.63
C LEU A 10 12.42 8.20 -8.37
N PRO A 11 12.37 9.25 -9.23
CA PRO A 11 11.39 10.33 -9.06
C PRO A 11 9.95 9.82 -9.08
N LEU A 12 9.65 8.86 -9.97
CA LEU A 12 8.34 8.25 -10.08
C LEU A 12 7.98 7.46 -8.81
N HIS A 13 8.92 6.68 -8.26
CA HIS A 13 8.74 5.95 -7.02
C HIS A 13 8.43 6.89 -5.85
N ILE A 14 9.18 8.00 -5.72
CA ILE A 14 8.94 9.01 -4.69
C ILE A 14 7.55 9.63 -4.87
N PHE A 15 7.23 10.08 -6.09
CA PHE A 15 5.95 10.70 -6.39
C PHE A 15 4.78 9.76 -6.08
N VAL A 16 4.82 8.54 -6.60
CA VAL A 16 3.77 7.53 -6.39
C VAL A 16 3.68 7.13 -4.92
N GLY A 17 4.81 6.97 -4.23
CA GLY A 17 4.86 6.63 -2.82
C GLY A 17 4.16 7.67 -1.94
N VAL A 18 4.44 8.96 -2.17
CA VAL A 18 3.79 10.07 -1.45
C VAL A 18 2.32 10.18 -1.86
N PHE A 19 2.00 10.07 -3.15
CA PHE A 19 0.63 10.14 -3.66
C PHE A 19 -0.28 9.09 -3.00
N LEU A 20 0.20 7.85 -2.88
CA LEU A 20 -0.55 6.75 -2.29
C LEU A 20 -0.79 6.90 -0.78
N ALA A 21 -0.05 7.79 -0.09
CA ALA A 21 -0.27 8.05 1.33
C ALA A 21 -1.69 8.56 1.62
N GLY A 22 -2.26 9.37 0.72
CA GLY A 22 -3.63 9.88 0.86
C GLY A 22 -4.69 8.76 0.90
N PRO A 23 -4.85 7.97 -0.17
CA PRO A 23 -5.75 6.82 -0.18
C PRO A 23 -5.45 5.79 0.92
N LEU A 24 -4.17 5.64 1.29
CA LEU A 24 -3.76 4.77 2.39
C LEU A 24 -4.37 5.21 3.72
N VAL A 25 -4.36 6.51 4.05
CA VAL A 25 -4.99 7.02 5.29
C VAL A 25 -6.47 6.63 5.35
N VAL A 26 -7.20 6.77 4.24
CA VAL A 26 -8.61 6.36 4.17
C VAL A 26 -8.76 4.84 4.33
N LYS A 27 -7.88 4.06 3.72
CA LYS A 27 -7.88 2.59 3.86
C LYS A 27 -7.63 2.18 5.31
N LEU A 28 -6.63 2.76 5.97
CA LEU A 28 -6.28 2.43 7.35
C LEU A 28 -7.38 2.89 8.32
N GLY A 29 -7.90 4.11 8.16
CA GLY A 29 -9.00 4.63 8.97
C GLY A 29 -10.27 3.79 8.84
N SER A 30 -10.67 3.43 7.61
CA SER A 30 -11.88 2.62 7.38
C SER A 30 -11.72 1.19 7.90
N THR A 31 -10.57 0.55 7.70
CA THR A 31 -10.32 -0.81 8.20
C THR A 31 -10.17 -0.83 9.73
N GLY A 32 -9.48 0.15 10.31
CA GLY A 32 -9.36 0.33 11.76
C GLY A 32 -10.71 0.59 12.43
N TYR A 33 -11.55 1.45 11.84
CA TYR A 33 -12.91 1.67 12.32
C TYR A 33 -13.71 0.36 12.33
N ARG A 34 -13.68 -0.41 11.25
CA ARG A 34 -14.35 -1.72 11.18
C ARG A 34 -13.83 -2.71 12.22
N PHE A 35 -12.52 -2.72 12.45
CA PHE A 35 -11.89 -3.53 13.49
C PHE A 35 -12.45 -3.15 14.86
N VAL A 36 -12.37 -1.87 15.24
CA VAL A 36 -12.87 -1.38 16.53
C VAL A 36 -14.35 -1.73 16.71
N ARG A 37 -15.20 -1.44 15.72
CA ARG A 37 -16.65 -1.73 15.79
C ARG A 37 -16.97 -3.22 15.94
N TYR A 38 -16.14 -4.10 15.38
CA TYR A 38 -16.31 -5.54 15.54
C TYR A 38 -16.01 -5.99 16.99
N TYR A 39 -14.90 -5.52 17.58
CA TYR A 39 -14.54 -5.90 18.95
C TYR A 39 -15.36 -5.20 20.03
N THR A 40 -15.88 -4.01 19.75
CA THR A 40 -16.89 -3.35 20.60
C THR A 40 -18.30 -3.91 20.40
N LYS A 41 -18.42 -5.06 19.74
CA LYS A 41 -19.67 -5.85 19.59
C LYS A 41 -20.80 -5.11 18.89
N SER A 42 -20.51 -4.16 18.00
CA SER A 42 -21.54 -3.48 17.24
C SER A 42 -22.32 -4.48 16.37
N PRO A 43 -23.67 -4.58 16.51
CA PRO A 43 -24.45 -5.66 15.89
C PRO A 43 -24.27 -5.78 14.37
N ALA A 44 -24.19 -4.65 13.66
CA ALA A 44 -23.99 -4.62 12.21
C ALA A 44 -22.66 -5.25 11.77
N TYR A 45 -21.59 -5.08 12.56
CA TYR A 45 -20.25 -5.58 12.25
C TYR A 45 -20.07 -7.03 12.67
N VAL A 46 -20.65 -7.44 13.80
CA VAL A 46 -20.62 -8.83 14.26
C VAL A 46 -21.39 -9.74 13.29
N ARG A 47 -22.57 -9.30 12.80
CA ARG A 47 -23.35 -10.03 11.79
C ARG A 47 -22.62 -10.27 10.47
N SER A 48 -21.61 -9.45 10.15
CA SER A 48 -20.76 -9.64 8.96
C SER A 48 -19.77 -10.82 9.10
N GLY A 49 -19.69 -11.42 10.29
CA GLY A 49 -18.83 -12.56 10.60
C GLY A 49 -17.37 -12.18 10.91
N PRO A 50 -16.64 -13.07 11.61
CA PRO A 50 -15.21 -12.88 11.89
C PRO A 50 -14.38 -12.89 10.58
N PRO A 51 -13.29 -12.10 10.51
CA PRO A 51 -12.28 -12.28 9.48
C PRO A 51 -11.65 -13.68 9.59
N ARG A 52 -11.30 -14.30 8.46
CA ARG A 52 -10.56 -15.58 8.45
C ARG A 52 -9.25 -15.41 9.24
N LEU A 53 -8.97 -16.30 10.20
CA LEU A 53 -7.86 -16.18 11.15
C LEU A 53 -6.49 -15.86 10.50
N PRO A 54 -6.07 -16.53 9.40
CA PRO A 54 -4.78 -16.20 8.76
C PRO A 54 -4.71 -14.74 8.27
N LEU A 55 -5.81 -14.24 7.68
CA LEU A 55 -5.90 -12.86 7.19
C LEU A 55 -6.00 -11.84 8.33
N ARG A 56 -6.50 -12.27 9.49
CA ARG A 56 -6.56 -11.47 10.71
C ARG A 56 -5.19 -11.28 11.36
N VAL A 57 -4.31 -12.28 11.30
CA VAL A 57 -2.91 -12.18 11.73
C VAL A 57 -2.07 -11.42 10.70
N LEU A 58 -2.35 -11.60 9.41
CA LEU A 58 -1.69 -10.85 8.33
C LEU A 58 -1.92 -9.33 8.46
N ALA A 59 -3.13 -8.92 8.87
CA ALA A 59 -3.53 -7.52 8.92
C ALA A 59 -2.61 -6.60 9.79
N PRO A 60 -2.31 -6.91 11.07
CA PRO A 60 -1.40 -6.08 11.86
C PRO A 60 0.03 -6.08 11.33
N LEU A 61 0.54 -7.20 10.82
CA LEU A 61 1.88 -7.27 10.22
C LEU A 61 1.96 -6.38 8.97
N LEU A 62 0.94 -6.45 8.11
CA LEU A 62 0.85 -5.60 6.92
C LEU A 62 0.67 -4.13 7.30
N LEU A 63 -0.09 -3.81 8.34
CA LEU A 63 -0.23 -2.45 8.85
C LEU A 63 1.12 -1.86 9.27
N VAL A 64 1.84 -2.56 10.15
CA VAL A 64 3.14 -2.09 10.68
C VAL A 64 4.16 -1.93 9.56
N THR A 65 4.28 -2.91 8.67
CA THR A 65 5.21 -2.82 7.53
C THR A 65 4.81 -1.71 6.55
N THR A 66 3.51 -1.48 6.31
CA THR A 66 3.03 -0.37 5.46
C THR A 66 3.38 0.98 6.07
N LEU A 67 3.16 1.16 7.37
CA LEU A 67 3.54 2.39 8.08
C LEU A 67 5.05 2.60 8.08
N ALA A 68 5.83 1.53 8.25
CA ALA A 68 7.29 1.58 8.19
C ALA A 68 7.78 2.01 6.79
N VAL A 69 7.29 1.38 5.72
CA VAL A 69 7.68 1.72 4.33
C VAL A 69 7.30 3.16 4.00
N VAL A 70 6.04 3.55 4.19
CA VAL A 70 5.56 4.88 3.80
C VAL A 70 6.17 5.96 4.68
N GLY A 71 6.21 5.76 6.00
CA GLY A 71 6.78 6.71 6.94
C GLY A 71 8.27 6.94 6.74
N SER A 72 9.05 5.86 6.59
CA SER A 72 10.48 5.98 6.28
C SER A 72 10.74 6.58 4.90
N GLY A 73 9.90 6.28 3.91
CA GLY A 73 10.00 6.86 2.56
C GLY A 73 9.78 8.37 2.55
N ILE A 74 8.70 8.85 3.19
CA ILE A 74 8.45 10.29 3.35
C ILE A 74 9.58 10.93 4.17
N GLY A 75 10.03 10.27 5.25
CA GLY A 75 11.14 10.74 6.07
C GLY A 75 12.43 10.93 5.27
N LEU A 76 12.76 10.01 4.35
CA LEU A 76 13.93 10.13 3.47
C LEU A 76 13.83 11.32 2.52
N VAL A 77 12.64 11.59 1.99
CA VAL A 77 12.42 12.74 1.10
C VAL A 77 12.58 14.06 1.87
N VAL A 78 12.04 14.14 3.09
CA VAL A 78 12.11 15.35 3.93
C VAL A 78 13.53 15.57 4.48
N ALA A 79 14.19 14.52 4.95
CA ALA A 79 15.52 14.61 5.55
C ALA A 79 16.63 14.82 4.50
N GLY A 80 16.45 14.27 3.30
CA GLY A 80 17.47 14.30 2.26
C GLY A 80 18.63 13.30 2.50
N PRO A 81 19.55 13.16 1.53
CA PRO A 81 20.57 12.10 1.57
C PRO A 81 21.57 12.22 2.72
N ALA A 82 21.93 13.44 3.12
CA ALA A 82 22.93 13.68 4.17
C ALA A 82 22.44 13.27 5.57
N GLN A 83 21.12 13.25 5.79
CA GLN A 83 20.49 12.91 7.06
C GLN A 83 19.70 11.58 6.98
N ALA A 84 19.97 10.76 5.97
CA ALA A 84 19.24 9.52 5.72
C ALA A 84 19.32 8.51 6.88
N GLY A 85 20.45 8.46 7.60
CA GLY A 85 20.64 7.68 8.83
C GLY A 85 19.99 6.29 8.81
N LEU A 86 19.20 6.01 9.86
CA LEU A 86 18.44 4.76 10.00
C LEU A 86 17.21 4.65 9.08
N LEU A 87 16.75 5.75 8.46
CA LEU A 87 15.57 5.73 7.60
C LEU A 87 15.80 4.88 6.34
N ARG A 88 17.03 4.92 5.80
CA ARG A 88 17.37 4.16 4.58
C ARG A 88 17.32 2.65 4.78
N PRO A 89 17.99 2.05 5.78
CA PRO A 89 17.87 0.61 6.05
C PRO A 89 16.46 0.23 6.51
N LEU A 90 15.78 1.06 7.31
CA LEU A 90 14.40 0.81 7.72
C LEU A 90 13.47 0.73 6.50
N HIS A 91 13.58 1.67 5.55
CA HIS A 91 12.81 1.66 4.31
C HIS A 91 13.11 0.40 3.48
N SER A 92 14.39 0.09 3.29
CA SER A 92 14.81 -1.07 2.50
C SER A 92 14.29 -2.40 3.07
N VAL A 93 14.48 -2.64 4.37
CA VAL A 93 14.05 -3.88 5.02
C VAL A 93 12.53 -3.98 5.07
N SER A 94 11.85 -2.87 5.40
CA SER A 94 10.39 -2.86 5.45
C SER A 94 9.78 -3.12 4.07
N VAL A 95 10.40 -2.67 2.96
CA VAL A 95 9.94 -2.97 1.60
C VAL A 95 9.98 -4.47 1.31
N VAL A 96 11.06 -5.16 1.67
CA VAL A 96 11.18 -6.62 1.47
C VAL A 96 10.06 -7.37 2.19
N LEU A 97 9.83 -7.06 3.47
CA LEU A 97 8.77 -7.67 4.27
C LEU A 97 7.38 -7.31 3.75
N TRP A 98 7.18 -6.03 3.43
CA TRP A 98 5.92 -5.51 2.93
C TRP A 98 5.53 -6.16 1.60
N LEU A 99 6.48 -6.34 0.67
CA LEU A 99 6.25 -6.98 -0.63
C LEU A 99 5.71 -8.40 -0.48
N ALA A 100 6.25 -9.18 0.45
CA ALA A 100 5.75 -10.52 0.72
C ALA A 100 4.33 -10.51 1.30
N LEU A 101 4.07 -9.64 2.29
CA LEU A 101 2.77 -9.56 2.96
C LEU A 101 1.67 -9.01 2.04
N ILE A 102 1.97 -7.97 1.25
CA ILE A 102 1.00 -7.38 0.32
C ILE A 102 0.70 -8.35 -0.83
N ALA A 103 1.67 -9.13 -1.30
CA ALA A 103 1.44 -10.14 -2.32
C ALA A 103 0.41 -11.18 -1.87
N VAL A 104 0.58 -11.73 -0.66
CA VAL A 104 -0.40 -12.65 -0.05
C VAL A 104 -1.76 -11.98 0.10
N HIS A 105 -1.78 -10.74 0.60
CA HIS A 105 -3.01 -9.97 0.76
C HIS A 105 -3.76 -9.78 -0.57
N VAL A 106 -3.07 -9.32 -1.62
CA VAL A 106 -3.65 -9.08 -2.93
C VAL A 106 -4.20 -10.37 -3.51
N VAL A 107 -3.42 -11.45 -3.54
CA VAL A 107 -3.86 -12.74 -4.09
C VAL A 107 -5.09 -13.27 -3.33
N ALA A 108 -5.11 -13.18 -2.01
CA ALA A 108 -6.24 -13.65 -1.19
C ALA A 108 -7.55 -12.88 -1.47
N TYR A 109 -7.46 -11.61 -1.87
CA TYR A 109 -8.63 -10.75 -2.10
C TYR A 109 -8.91 -10.42 -3.57
N LEU A 110 -8.05 -10.81 -4.51
CA LEU A 110 -8.11 -10.37 -5.91
C LEU A 110 -9.45 -10.73 -6.56
N SER A 111 -9.77 -12.02 -6.62
CA SER A 111 -11.00 -12.50 -7.28
C SER A 111 -12.28 -11.93 -6.66
N ARG A 112 -12.29 -11.80 -5.32
CA ARG A 112 -13.43 -11.25 -4.59
C ARG A 112 -13.62 -9.75 -4.89
N THR A 113 -12.53 -9.00 -4.91
CA THR A 113 -12.55 -7.57 -5.20
C THR A 113 -12.98 -7.31 -6.63
N LEU A 114 -12.46 -8.07 -7.61
CA LEU A 114 -12.85 -7.94 -9.01
C LEU A 114 -14.34 -8.24 -9.22
N ARG A 115 -14.87 -9.29 -8.57
CA ARG A 115 -16.32 -9.59 -8.61
C ARG A 115 -17.16 -8.44 -8.05
N TRP A 116 -16.75 -7.85 -6.92
CA TRP A 116 -17.46 -6.72 -6.34
C TRP A 116 -17.47 -5.48 -7.22
N VAL A 117 -16.35 -5.17 -7.87
CA VAL A 117 -16.27 -4.06 -8.84
C VAL A 117 -17.19 -4.33 -10.03
N ALA A 118 -17.18 -5.55 -10.58
CA ALA A 118 -18.05 -5.92 -11.68
C ALA A 118 -19.54 -5.89 -11.30
N ASP A 119 -19.90 -6.33 -10.09
CA ASP A 119 -21.26 -6.24 -9.57
C ASP A 119 -21.72 -4.80 -9.36
N ASP A 120 -20.83 -3.94 -8.86
CA ASP A 120 -21.11 -2.53 -8.66
C ASP A 120 -21.39 -1.87 -10.02
N TRP A 121 -20.50 -2.06 -11.01
CA TRP A 121 -20.67 -1.52 -12.36
C TRP A 121 -21.97 -1.96 -13.03
N ARG A 122 -22.33 -3.25 -12.91
CA ARG A 122 -23.58 -3.79 -13.46
C ARG A 122 -24.83 -3.20 -12.80
N LYS A 123 -24.79 -2.92 -11.49
CA LYS A 123 -25.92 -2.37 -10.73
C LYS A 123 -26.12 -0.87 -10.96
N HIS A 124 -25.09 -0.14 -11.37
CA HIS A 124 -25.18 1.29 -11.71
C HIS A 124 -26.10 1.57 -12.91
N ALA A 125 -26.36 0.57 -13.76
CA ALA A 125 -27.20 0.73 -14.95
C ALA A 125 -28.73 0.75 -14.66
N GLY A 126 -29.21 0.63 -13.40
CA GLY A 126 -30.66 0.60 -13.19
C GLY A 126 -31.26 0.66 -11.77
N LYS A 127 -30.54 1.06 -10.69
CA LYS A 127 -31.14 1.13 -9.34
C LYS A 127 -30.64 2.29 -8.46
N SER A 128 -31.46 2.64 -7.45
CA SER A 128 -31.18 3.60 -6.37
C SER A 128 -29.83 3.33 -5.68
N LEU A 129 -29.04 4.39 -5.52
CA LEU A 129 -27.68 4.35 -4.98
C LEU A 129 -27.68 3.94 -3.50
N ALA A 130 -26.72 3.11 -3.09
CA ALA A 130 -26.55 2.75 -1.69
C ALA A 130 -26.36 4.00 -0.80
N PRO A 131 -27.01 4.06 0.39
CA PRO A 131 -26.88 5.20 1.30
C PRO A 131 -25.41 5.52 1.62
N GLY A 132 -25.04 6.80 1.59
CA GLY A 132 -23.67 7.25 1.88
C GLY A 132 -22.64 6.95 0.79
N ARG A 133 -23.05 6.65 -0.45
CA ARG A 133 -22.14 6.52 -1.60
C ARG A 133 -21.42 7.83 -1.92
N GLY A 134 -22.13 8.95 -1.97
CA GLY A 134 -21.55 10.27 -2.25
C GLY A 134 -20.46 10.66 -1.26
N PHE A 135 -20.70 10.46 0.03
CA PHE A 135 -19.69 10.69 1.07
C PHE A 135 -18.44 9.82 0.88
N ARG A 136 -18.61 8.52 0.61
CA ARG A 136 -17.47 7.60 0.37
C ARG A 136 -16.65 8.00 -0.86
N LEU A 137 -17.32 8.41 -1.94
CA LEU A 137 -16.66 8.94 -3.13
C LEU A 137 -15.92 10.24 -2.82
N GLY A 138 -16.57 11.18 -2.13
CA GLY A 138 -15.98 12.45 -1.72
C GLY A 138 -14.72 12.27 -0.86
N VAL A 139 -14.76 11.38 0.14
CA VAL A 139 -13.59 11.05 0.97
C VAL A 139 -12.47 10.43 0.14
N THR A 140 -12.81 9.56 -0.82
CA THR A 140 -11.81 8.92 -1.69
C THR A 140 -11.16 9.93 -2.64
N LEU A 141 -11.97 10.79 -3.28
CA LEU A 141 -11.48 11.86 -4.15
C LEU A 141 -10.65 12.87 -3.37
N GLY A 142 -11.12 13.30 -2.20
CA GLY A 142 -10.38 14.19 -1.31
C GLY A 142 -9.02 13.60 -0.91
N ALA A 143 -8.96 12.31 -0.61
CA ALA A 143 -7.70 11.63 -0.29
C ALA A 143 -6.74 11.53 -1.48
N LEU A 144 -7.27 11.30 -2.69
CA LEU A 144 -6.46 11.33 -3.93
C LEU A 144 -5.90 12.74 -4.18
N LEU A 145 -6.73 13.77 -4.03
CA LEU A 145 -6.31 15.17 -4.19
C LEU A 145 -5.28 15.59 -3.13
N ALA A 146 -5.50 15.22 -1.87
CA ALA A 146 -4.55 15.48 -0.80
C ALA A 146 -3.22 14.76 -1.02
N GLY A 147 -3.26 13.49 -1.47
CA GLY A 147 -2.08 12.74 -1.86
C GLY A 147 -1.34 13.39 -3.03
N ALA A 148 -2.05 13.84 -4.06
CA ALA A 148 -1.47 14.54 -5.19
C ALA A 148 -0.82 15.88 -4.79
N ALA A 149 -1.49 16.66 -3.95
CA ALA A 149 -0.94 17.91 -3.41
C ALA A 149 0.34 17.64 -2.60
N ALA A 150 0.34 16.64 -1.71
CA ALA A 150 1.52 16.25 -0.97
C ALA A 150 2.65 15.80 -1.90
N ALA A 151 2.35 14.96 -2.91
CA ALA A 151 3.35 14.48 -3.86
C ALA A 151 4.00 15.62 -4.65
N LEU A 152 3.21 16.62 -5.08
CA LEU A 152 3.72 17.81 -5.76
C LEU A 152 4.59 18.68 -4.83
N LEU A 153 4.17 18.88 -3.59
CA LEU A 153 4.92 19.66 -2.60
C LEU A 153 6.27 19.01 -2.25
N LEU A 154 6.31 17.68 -2.13
CA LEU A 154 7.51 16.93 -1.78
C LEU A 154 8.38 16.56 -2.99
N TYR A 155 7.89 16.72 -4.23
CA TYR A 155 8.61 16.35 -5.46
C TYR A 155 10.01 16.98 -5.58
N PRO A 156 10.24 18.27 -5.25
CA PRO A 156 11.60 18.85 -5.29
C PRO A 156 12.61 18.12 -4.41
N GLY A 157 12.15 17.49 -3.31
CA GLY A 157 12.98 16.68 -2.42
C GLY A 157 13.56 15.43 -3.08
N ALA A 158 13.09 15.03 -4.26
CA ALA A 158 13.66 13.92 -5.03
C ALA A 158 15.00 14.28 -5.69
N ALA A 159 15.26 15.55 -6.03
CA ALA A 159 16.40 15.93 -6.85
C ALA A 159 17.76 15.52 -6.25
N PRO A 160 18.05 15.72 -4.94
CA PRO A 160 19.32 15.30 -4.34
C PRO A 160 19.53 13.79 -4.41
N TRP A 161 18.45 13.00 -4.29
CA TRP A 161 18.49 11.55 -4.37
C TRP A 161 18.77 11.05 -5.79
N VAL A 162 18.24 11.73 -6.81
CA VAL A 162 18.49 11.42 -8.23
C VAL A 162 19.97 11.63 -8.55
N VAL A 163 20.55 12.76 -8.13
CA VAL A 163 21.97 13.06 -8.34
C VAL A 163 22.85 12.00 -7.67
N LEU A 164 22.55 11.63 -6.42
CA LEU A 164 23.30 10.60 -5.70
C LEU A 164 23.19 9.22 -6.37
N ASN A 165 21.99 8.84 -6.82
CA ASN A 165 21.75 7.53 -7.43
C ASN A 165 22.47 7.40 -8.78
N GLN A 166 22.55 8.47 -9.56
CA GLN A 166 23.31 8.52 -10.82
C GLN A 166 24.82 8.26 -10.60
N ALA A 167 25.37 8.65 -9.45
CA ALA A 167 26.78 8.47 -9.11
C ALA A 167 27.14 7.08 -8.56
N GLY A 168 26.17 6.27 -8.11
CA GLY A 168 26.40 5.02 -7.40
C GLY A 168 25.60 3.84 -7.95
N GLN A 169 26.04 3.24 -9.07
CA GLN A 169 25.38 2.08 -9.66
C GLN A 169 25.59 0.79 -8.84
N LYS A 170 24.51 0.30 -8.21
CA LYS A 170 24.24 -1.13 -8.01
C LYS A 170 22.74 -1.39 -8.19
N ILE A 171 22.39 -2.52 -8.79
CA ILE A 171 21.01 -2.99 -8.89
C ILE A 171 20.40 -3.01 -7.47
N PRO A 172 19.21 -2.45 -7.24
CA PRO A 172 18.61 -2.42 -5.91
C PRO A 172 18.25 -3.85 -5.47
N GLY A 173 19.11 -4.46 -4.66
CA GLY A 173 18.96 -5.83 -4.15
C GLY A 173 17.62 -6.06 -3.44
N ALA A 174 17.12 -5.04 -2.72
CA ALA A 174 15.88 -5.11 -1.97
C ALA A 174 14.64 -5.46 -2.82
N LEU A 175 14.56 -5.03 -4.09
CA LEU A 175 13.43 -5.39 -4.94
C LEU A 175 13.50 -6.86 -5.35
N ILE A 176 14.69 -7.33 -5.74
CA ILE A 176 14.92 -8.71 -6.16
C ILE A 176 14.70 -9.65 -4.97
N GLU A 177 15.26 -9.32 -3.81
CA GLU A 177 15.08 -10.03 -2.54
C GLU A 177 13.61 -10.06 -2.12
N GLY A 178 12.92 -8.91 -2.21
CA GLY A 178 11.49 -8.80 -1.89
C GLY A 178 10.61 -9.63 -2.81
N LEU A 179 10.87 -9.62 -4.12
CA LEU A 179 10.15 -10.44 -5.09
C LEU A 179 10.43 -11.92 -4.90
N ALA A 180 11.68 -12.32 -4.67
CA ALA A 180 12.06 -13.69 -4.38
C ALA A 180 11.36 -14.20 -3.11
N LEU A 181 11.38 -13.39 -2.03
CA LEU A 181 10.67 -13.71 -0.79
C LEU A 181 9.17 -13.81 -1.01
N ALA A 182 8.57 -12.88 -1.76
CA ALA A 182 7.15 -12.92 -2.07
C ALA A 182 6.78 -14.19 -2.85
N ILE A 183 7.59 -14.60 -3.83
CA ILE A 183 7.39 -15.85 -4.58
C ILE A 183 7.44 -17.05 -3.64
N VAL A 184 8.47 -17.16 -2.80
CA VAL A 184 8.61 -18.26 -1.84
C VAL A 184 7.41 -18.31 -0.89
N VAL A 185 7.02 -17.17 -0.31
CA VAL A 185 5.87 -17.07 0.60
C VAL A 185 4.57 -17.45 -0.11
N LEU A 186 4.37 -17.04 -1.36
CA LEU A 186 3.19 -17.41 -2.14
C LEU A 186 3.15 -18.91 -2.46
N LEU A 187 4.29 -19.54 -2.75
CA LEU A 187 4.37 -20.99 -2.98
C LEU A 187 4.00 -21.77 -1.72
N VAL A 188 4.47 -21.32 -0.55
CA VAL A 188 4.13 -21.91 0.76
C VAL A 188 2.66 -21.64 1.14
N ALA A 189 2.11 -20.50 0.73
CA ALA A 189 0.73 -20.11 1.04
C ALA A 189 -0.31 -20.67 0.05
N ARG A 190 0.09 -21.15 -1.14
CA ARG A 190 -0.80 -21.80 -2.14
C ARG A 190 -1.67 -22.96 -1.60
N PRO A 191 -1.19 -23.88 -0.75
CA PRO A 191 -2.00 -24.98 -0.23
C PRO A 191 -3.12 -24.53 0.73
N LEU A 192 -3.08 -23.28 1.24
CA LEU A 192 -4.24 -22.67 1.89
C LEU A 192 -5.27 -22.33 0.80
N ARG A 193 -6.05 -23.32 0.36
CA ARG A 193 -7.13 -23.12 -0.61
C ARG A 193 -8.07 -22.04 -0.07
N TRP A 194 -7.94 -20.81 -0.55
CA TRP A 194 -8.72 -19.64 -0.14
C TRP A 194 -10.18 -19.68 -0.65
N ARG A 195 -10.82 -20.86 -0.66
CA ARG A 195 -12.27 -21.01 -0.92
C ARG A 195 -13.05 -20.40 0.23
#